data_AF-A0A2S2PH61-F1
#
_entry.id   AF-A0A2S2PH61-F1
#
_cell.length_a   1.000
_cell.length_b   1.000
_cell.length_c   1.000
_cell.angle_alpha   90.00
_cell.angle_beta   90.00
_cell.angle_gamma   90.00
#
_symmetry.space_group_name_H-M   'P 1'
#
loop_
_entity.id
_entity.type
_entity.pdbx_description
1 polymer ?
#
loop_
_entity_poly.entity_id
_entity_poly.type
_entity_poly.pdbx_seq_one_letter_code
_entity_poly.pdbx_strand_id
1 'polypeptide(L)'
;MAQDDLFKKCGKRGMDRLLKRDGDRYRDHAHIRRLNELFDDAENALMQSLNVREPLSVVCHGDWHRETLLFRYDEHRRPFDATAIDFSTLHYESPALDISSFLYMSTTQRVREAHWDDLLDTYCAALAASVPPGVRVPCRAEIDAEMADAAINGIAKASFALPFMLRDRSDTLDSLATSDDPMHYFLALGGDMATECLADIVMHLADMGYTDAGRDGHSDLADNTDSKYGSST
;
A
#
# COMPACT_ATOMS: atom_id res chain seq x y z
N MET A 1 0.29 21.81 3.09
CA MET A 1 1.66 22.22 2.70
C MET A 1 2.75 21.38 3.37
N ALA A 2 2.77 21.17 4.69
CA ALA A 2 3.84 20.36 5.33
C ALA A 2 3.71 18.83 5.15
N GLN A 3 2.48 18.29 5.13
CA GLN A 3 2.23 16.84 5.04
C GLN A 3 2.43 16.28 3.62
N ASP A 4 2.06 17.05 2.61
CA ASP A 4 2.24 16.71 1.19
C ASP A 4 3.73 16.64 0.80
N ASP A 5 4.53 17.63 1.24
CA ASP A 5 5.99 17.62 1.06
C ASP A 5 6.65 16.42 1.79
N LEU A 6 6.07 16.00 2.91
CA LEU A 6 6.58 14.88 3.70
C LEU A 6 6.37 13.55 2.98
N PHE A 7 5.16 13.30 2.47
CA PHE A 7 4.90 12.08 1.69
C PHE A 7 5.81 12.00 0.48
N LYS A 8 5.89 13.11 -0.26
CA LYS A 8 6.73 13.23 -1.44
C LYS A 8 8.17 12.86 -1.14
N LYS A 9 8.76 13.43 -0.09
CA LYS A 9 10.16 13.15 0.29
C LYS A 9 10.34 11.72 0.83
N CYS A 10 9.44 11.23 1.67
CA CYS A 10 9.49 9.87 2.22
C CYS A 10 9.28 8.80 1.15
N GLY A 11 8.38 9.00 0.20
CA GLY A 11 8.16 8.10 -0.93
C GLY A 11 9.32 8.12 -1.91
N LYS A 12 9.84 9.31 -2.26
CA LYS A 12 10.97 9.45 -3.19
C LYS A 12 12.27 8.84 -2.68
N ARG A 13 12.51 8.74 -1.36
CA ARG A 13 13.75 8.13 -0.84
C ARG A 13 13.96 6.69 -1.33
N GLY A 14 12.89 5.90 -1.41
CA GLY A 14 12.96 4.51 -1.90
C GLY A 14 13.20 4.45 -3.40
N MET A 15 12.51 5.31 -4.15
CA MET A 15 12.69 5.42 -5.60
C MET A 15 14.09 5.92 -5.98
N ASP A 16 14.61 6.94 -5.31
CA ASP A 16 15.98 7.45 -5.52
C ASP A 16 17.01 6.36 -5.24
N ARG A 17 16.78 5.54 -4.20
CA ARG A 17 17.64 4.40 -3.88
C ARG A 17 17.60 3.35 -4.98
N LEU A 18 16.41 2.98 -5.46
CA LEU A 18 16.25 2.04 -6.57
C LEU A 18 16.96 2.54 -7.83
N LEU A 19 16.78 3.80 -8.20
CA LEU A 19 17.40 4.40 -9.37
C LEU A 19 18.94 4.50 -9.26
N LYS A 20 19.47 4.61 -8.04
CA LYS A 20 20.91 4.55 -7.79
C LYS A 20 21.46 3.13 -7.91
N ARG A 21 20.70 2.12 -7.46
CA ARG A 21 21.10 0.70 -7.47
C ARG A 21 20.98 0.07 -8.87
N ASP A 22 19.85 0.29 -9.53
CA ASP A 22 19.41 -0.43 -10.74
C ASP A 22 18.92 0.54 -11.83
N GLY A 23 19.56 1.71 -11.93
CA GLY A 23 19.14 2.78 -12.83
C GLY A 23 19.04 2.39 -14.31
N ASP A 24 19.88 1.48 -14.79
CA ASP A 24 19.84 1.01 -16.19
C ASP A 24 18.53 0.30 -16.53
N ARG A 25 17.89 -0.35 -15.54
CA ARG A 25 16.60 -1.04 -15.71
C ARG A 25 15.41 -0.10 -15.50
N TYR A 26 15.51 0.82 -14.54
CA TYR A 26 14.34 1.52 -14.02
C TYR A 26 14.22 3.00 -14.42
N ARG A 27 15.30 3.65 -14.90
CA ARG A 27 15.31 5.11 -15.16
C ARG A 27 14.26 5.56 -16.18
N ASP A 28 14.03 4.75 -17.21
CA ASP A 28 13.05 5.04 -18.26
C ASP A 28 11.78 4.20 -18.17
N HIS A 29 11.59 3.50 -17.06
CA HIS A 29 10.47 2.60 -16.83
C HIS A 29 9.17 3.38 -16.62
N ALA A 30 8.12 3.05 -17.38
CA ALA A 30 6.84 3.77 -17.35
C ALA A 30 6.22 3.80 -15.93
N HIS A 31 6.21 2.66 -15.24
CA HIS A 31 5.70 2.56 -13.87
C HIS A 31 6.50 3.39 -12.85
N ILE A 32 7.81 3.59 -13.04
CA ILE A 32 8.62 4.46 -12.16
C ILE A 32 8.27 5.92 -12.38
N ARG A 33 8.09 6.35 -13.64
CA ARG A 33 7.61 7.70 -13.94
C ARG A 33 6.25 7.96 -13.31
N ARG A 34 5.34 6.98 -13.41
CA ARG A 34 4.00 7.06 -12.82
C ARG A 34 4.04 7.12 -11.29
N LEU A 35 4.86 6.30 -10.63
CA LEU A 35 5.08 6.41 -9.19
C LEU A 35 5.63 7.78 -8.80
N ASN A 36 6.56 8.34 -9.59
CA ASN A 36 7.07 9.68 -9.31
C ASN A 36 5.97 10.76 -9.43
N GLU A 37 5.10 10.68 -10.44
CA GLU A 37 3.94 11.57 -10.59
C GLU A 37 2.97 11.42 -9.41
N LEU A 38 2.72 10.19 -8.96
CA LEU A 38 1.88 9.91 -7.79
C LEU A 38 2.47 10.46 -6.49
N PHE A 39 3.79 10.38 -6.30
CA PHE A 39 4.45 11.03 -5.16
C PHE A 39 4.41 12.56 -5.25
N ASP A 40 4.31 13.11 -6.45
CA ASP A 40 4.18 14.56 -6.66
C ASP A 40 2.73 15.07 -6.45
N ASP A 41 1.73 14.20 -6.49
CA ASP A 41 0.29 14.49 -6.29
C ASP A 41 -0.35 13.59 -5.20
N ALA A 42 0.40 13.37 -4.13
CA ALA A 42 0.13 12.34 -3.14
C ALA A 42 -1.21 12.47 -2.42
N GLU A 43 -1.56 13.69 -2.04
CA GLU A 43 -2.79 13.99 -1.32
C GLU A 43 -4.01 13.62 -2.18
N ASN A 44 -4.01 14.01 -3.47
CA ASN A 44 -5.07 13.66 -4.39
C ASN A 44 -5.08 12.17 -4.73
N ALA A 45 -3.90 11.56 -4.94
CA ALA A 45 -3.78 10.13 -5.22
C ALA A 45 -4.37 9.28 -4.09
N LEU A 46 -4.08 9.63 -2.82
CA LEU A 46 -4.61 8.96 -1.65
C LEU A 46 -6.13 9.17 -1.52
N MET A 47 -6.61 10.40 -1.71
CA MET A 47 -8.05 10.69 -1.63
C MET A 47 -8.86 10.00 -2.75
N GLN A 48 -8.29 9.85 -3.95
CA GLN A 48 -8.93 9.16 -5.07
C GLN A 48 -8.97 7.64 -4.89
N SER A 49 -8.09 7.09 -4.07
CA SER A 49 -8.05 5.65 -3.81
C SER A 49 -8.93 5.19 -2.65
N LEU A 50 -9.45 6.13 -1.84
CA LEU A 50 -10.45 5.90 -0.80
C LEU A 50 -11.86 5.95 -1.42
N ASN A 51 -12.28 4.84 -2.02
CA ASN A 51 -13.60 4.74 -2.63
C ASN A 51 -14.26 3.41 -2.26
N VAL A 52 -15.40 3.49 -1.58
CA VAL A 52 -16.24 2.33 -1.29
C VAL A 52 -16.81 1.79 -2.61
N ARG A 53 -16.44 0.56 -2.96
CA ARG A 53 -16.90 -0.12 -4.18
C ARG A 53 -17.54 -1.46 -3.82
N GLU A 54 -18.87 -1.46 -3.81
CA GLU A 54 -19.63 -2.70 -3.70
C GLU A 54 -19.48 -3.53 -4.99
N PRO A 55 -19.44 -4.86 -4.91
CA PRO A 55 -19.73 -5.69 -3.73
C PRO A 55 -18.49 -6.17 -2.95
N LEU A 56 -17.33 -5.50 -3.11
CA LEU A 56 -16.05 -5.98 -2.58
C LEU A 56 -15.60 -5.28 -1.30
N SER A 57 -16.15 -4.11 -0.98
CA SER A 57 -15.85 -3.41 0.27
C SER A 57 -16.17 -4.25 1.50
N VAL A 58 -15.28 -4.20 2.50
CA VAL A 58 -15.43 -4.88 3.79
C VAL A 58 -14.96 -3.97 4.92
N VAL A 59 -15.32 -4.31 6.17
CA VAL A 59 -14.72 -3.67 7.33
C VAL A 59 -13.26 -4.10 7.43
N CYS A 60 -12.37 -3.18 7.12
CA CYS A 60 -10.93 -3.34 7.22
C CYS A 60 -10.46 -2.94 8.63
N HIS A 61 -9.41 -3.62 9.10
CA HIS A 61 -8.69 -3.25 10.31
C HIS A 61 -8.07 -1.86 10.20
N GLY A 62 -7.53 -1.57 9.01
CA GLY A 62 -6.97 -0.29 8.63
C GLY A 62 -5.55 -0.04 9.09
N ASP A 63 -5.06 -0.80 10.06
CA ASP A 63 -3.64 -0.87 10.43
C ASP A 63 -3.09 -2.30 10.52
N TRP A 64 -3.35 -3.10 9.48
CA TRP A 64 -2.93 -4.50 9.48
C TRP A 64 -1.44 -4.68 9.14
N HIS A 65 -0.63 -5.09 10.14
CA HIS A 65 0.79 -5.43 10.00
C HIS A 65 1.25 -6.36 11.12
N ARG A 66 2.51 -6.85 11.07
CA ARG A 66 3.00 -7.85 12.03
C ARG A 66 2.90 -7.45 13.51
N GLU A 67 2.92 -6.17 13.84
CA GLU A 67 2.89 -5.69 15.25
C GLU A 67 1.47 -5.59 15.79
N THR A 68 0.46 -5.54 14.92
CA THR A 68 -0.97 -5.61 15.28
C THR A 68 -1.48 -7.06 15.36
N LEU A 69 -0.57 -8.04 15.31
CA LEU A 69 -0.86 -9.46 15.44
C LEU A 69 -0.16 -10.07 16.66
N LEU A 70 -0.92 -10.78 17.50
CA LEU A 70 -0.40 -11.63 18.56
C LEU A 70 -0.37 -13.08 18.08
N PHE A 71 0.81 -13.69 18.10
CA PHE A 71 1.02 -15.07 17.70
C PHE A 71 1.07 -16.01 18.91
N ARG A 72 0.42 -17.16 18.82
CA ARG A 72 0.58 -18.29 19.75
C ARG A 72 1.60 -19.27 19.19
N TYR A 73 2.48 -19.77 20.05
CA TYR A 73 3.61 -20.62 19.67
C TYR A 73 3.52 -22.00 20.32
N ASP A 74 3.96 -23.03 19.60
CA ASP A 74 4.09 -24.39 20.11
C ASP A 74 5.36 -24.55 20.97
N GLU A 75 5.58 -25.76 21.50
CA GLU A 75 6.76 -26.10 22.32
C GLU A 75 8.09 -25.92 21.58
N HIS A 76 8.07 -25.89 20.24
CA HIS A 76 9.23 -25.68 19.37
C HIS A 76 9.35 -24.23 18.88
N ARG A 77 8.59 -23.29 19.47
CA ARG A 77 8.55 -21.87 19.09
C ARG A 77 8.09 -21.63 17.66
N ARG A 78 7.27 -22.52 17.09
CA ARG A 78 6.62 -22.31 15.79
C ARG A 78 5.26 -21.66 16.00
N PRO A 79 4.94 -20.56 15.31
CA PRO A 79 3.62 -19.95 15.41
C PRO A 79 2.57 -20.89 14.80
N PHE A 80 1.45 -21.09 15.49
CA PHE A 80 0.36 -21.96 15.01
C PHE A 80 -1.03 -21.31 15.07
N ASP A 81 -1.15 -20.14 15.71
CA ASP A 81 -2.40 -19.39 15.83
C ASP A 81 -2.07 -17.90 15.93
N ALA A 82 -2.98 -17.04 15.52
CA ALA A 82 -2.81 -15.59 15.54
C ALA A 82 -4.13 -14.87 15.83
N THR A 83 -4.07 -13.77 16.57
CA THR A 83 -5.21 -12.86 16.77
C THR A 83 -4.78 -11.43 16.51
N ALA A 84 -5.67 -10.65 15.88
CA ALA A 84 -5.47 -9.22 15.70
C ALA A 84 -5.77 -8.45 16.99
N ILE A 85 -5.09 -7.31 17.14
CA ILE A 85 -5.26 -6.30 18.18
C ILE A 85 -5.18 -4.91 17.55
N ASP A 86 -5.54 -3.87 18.31
CA ASP A 86 -5.47 -2.47 17.87
C ASP A 86 -6.43 -2.11 16.71
N PHE A 87 -7.72 -2.25 16.97
CA PHE A 87 -8.80 -1.88 16.04
C PHE A 87 -9.11 -0.38 16.05
N SER A 88 -8.11 0.49 16.25
CA SER A 88 -8.32 1.94 16.37
C SER A 88 -8.58 2.65 15.02
N THR A 89 -8.29 1.96 13.90
CA THR A 89 -8.32 2.51 12.54
C THR A 89 -9.34 1.83 11.62
N LEU A 90 -10.39 1.23 12.20
CA LEU A 90 -11.44 0.55 11.44
C LEU A 90 -12.06 1.47 10.38
N HIS A 91 -12.16 0.98 9.16
CA HIS A 91 -12.86 1.66 8.06
C HIS A 91 -13.49 0.64 7.11
N TYR A 92 -14.36 1.09 6.21
CA TYR A 92 -15.11 0.21 5.32
C TYR A 92 -14.73 0.48 3.86
N GLU A 93 -13.83 -0.32 3.29
CA GLU A 93 -13.26 -0.15 1.95
C GLU A 93 -12.74 -1.49 1.39
N SER A 94 -11.94 -1.45 0.32
CA SER A 94 -11.35 -2.62 -0.32
C SER A 94 -10.52 -3.49 0.66
N PRO A 95 -10.69 -4.82 0.67
CA PRO A 95 -9.86 -5.72 1.47
C PRO A 95 -8.37 -5.64 1.08
N ALA A 96 -8.06 -5.20 -0.15
CA ALA A 96 -6.69 -5.09 -0.62
C ALA A 96 -5.88 -4.04 0.13
N LEU A 97 -6.51 -3.09 0.84
CA LEU A 97 -5.80 -2.13 1.70
C LEU A 97 -5.08 -2.82 2.85
N ASP A 98 -5.76 -3.71 3.57
CA ASP A 98 -5.15 -4.48 4.65
C ASP A 98 -4.17 -5.53 4.11
N ILE A 99 -4.51 -6.21 3.01
CA ILE A 99 -3.63 -7.22 2.39
C ILE A 99 -2.32 -6.56 1.91
N SER A 100 -2.40 -5.46 1.17
CA SER A 100 -1.22 -4.76 0.67
C SER A 100 -0.38 -4.17 1.81
N SER A 101 -1.01 -3.56 2.82
CA SER A 101 -0.33 -3.09 4.02
C SER A 101 0.47 -4.20 4.69
N PHE A 102 -0.18 -5.35 4.90
CA PHE A 102 0.45 -6.52 5.50
C PHE A 102 1.65 -6.99 4.71
N LEU A 103 1.45 -7.25 3.41
CA LEU A 103 2.45 -7.85 2.56
C LEU A 103 3.66 -6.93 2.41
N TYR A 104 3.47 -5.62 2.23
CA TYR A 104 4.60 -4.70 2.07
C TYR A 104 5.37 -4.44 3.36
N MET A 105 4.72 -4.37 4.52
CA MET A 105 5.39 -4.06 5.79
C MET A 105 5.85 -5.30 6.58
N SER A 106 5.26 -6.46 6.30
CA SER A 106 5.49 -7.69 7.08
C SER A 106 6.32 -8.74 6.34
N THR A 107 6.61 -8.55 5.05
CA THR A 107 7.44 -9.48 4.26
C THR A 107 8.73 -8.81 3.75
N THR A 108 9.68 -9.66 3.35
CA THR A 108 10.91 -9.21 2.67
C THR A 108 10.71 -9.23 1.15
N GLN A 109 11.55 -8.52 0.41
CA GLN A 109 11.60 -8.57 -1.05
C GLN A 109 11.61 -10.01 -1.58
N ARG A 110 12.53 -10.84 -1.07
CA ARG A 110 12.69 -12.25 -1.47
C ARG A 110 11.40 -13.06 -1.27
N VAL A 111 10.65 -12.78 -0.20
CA VAL A 111 9.37 -13.47 0.04
C VAL A 111 8.32 -13.03 -0.98
N ARG A 112 8.24 -11.74 -1.30
CA ARG A 112 7.30 -11.26 -2.33
C ARG A 112 7.63 -11.86 -3.69
N GLU A 113 8.89 -11.77 -4.13
CA GLU A 113 9.31 -12.31 -5.44
C GLU A 113 9.05 -13.82 -5.58
N ALA A 114 9.21 -14.59 -4.50
CA ALA A 114 9.07 -16.04 -4.55
C ALA A 114 7.65 -16.55 -4.28
N HIS A 115 6.83 -15.81 -3.53
CA HIS A 115 5.60 -16.32 -2.94
C HIS A 115 4.41 -15.35 -3.01
N TRP A 116 4.46 -14.29 -3.82
CA TRP A 116 3.35 -13.32 -3.91
C TRP A 116 2.02 -14.02 -4.25
N ASP A 117 2.02 -14.84 -5.30
CA ASP A 117 0.83 -15.58 -5.73
C ASP A 117 0.39 -16.61 -4.70
N ASP A 118 1.32 -17.35 -4.09
CA ASP A 118 1.02 -18.32 -3.05
C ASP A 118 0.32 -17.66 -1.84
N LEU A 119 0.76 -16.45 -1.46
CA LEU A 119 0.19 -15.70 -0.35
C LEU A 119 -1.23 -15.20 -0.66
N LEU A 120 -1.46 -14.70 -1.88
CA LEU A 120 -2.79 -14.27 -2.32
C LEU A 120 -3.75 -15.45 -2.51
N ASP A 121 -3.29 -16.58 -3.03
CA ASP A 121 -4.08 -17.81 -3.12
C ASP A 121 -4.44 -18.34 -1.74
N THR A 122 -3.50 -18.29 -0.79
CA THR A 122 -3.76 -18.66 0.61
C THR A 122 -4.84 -17.78 1.23
N TYR A 123 -4.78 -16.46 0.99
CA TYR A 123 -5.82 -15.53 1.43
C TYR A 123 -7.18 -15.88 0.82
N CYS A 124 -7.26 -16.06 -0.51
CA CYS A 124 -8.51 -16.37 -1.20
C CYS A 124 -9.12 -17.69 -0.72
N ALA A 125 -8.28 -18.73 -0.52
CA ALA A 125 -8.73 -20.02 0.00
C ALA A 125 -9.25 -19.91 1.45
N ALA A 126 -8.55 -19.16 2.32
CA ALA A 126 -8.98 -18.92 3.68
C ALA A 126 -10.28 -18.12 3.75
N LEU A 127 -10.44 -17.11 2.89
CA LEU A 127 -11.66 -16.32 2.77
C LEU A 127 -12.83 -17.22 2.35
N ALA A 128 -12.67 -18.01 1.30
CA ALA A 128 -13.70 -18.94 0.81
C ALA A 128 -14.13 -19.96 1.88
N ALA A 129 -13.19 -20.45 2.68
CA ALA A 129 -13.47 -21.40 3.76
C ALA A 129 -14.15 -20.74 4.98
N SER A 130 -13.93 -19.45 5.19
CA SER A 130 -14.45 -18.71 6.36
C SER A 130 -15.81 -18.08 6.13
N VAL A 131 -16.21 -17.90 4.87
CA VAL A 131 -17.47 -17.26 4.49
C VAL A 131 -18.63 -18.27 4.50
N PRO A 132 -19.79 -17.95 5.14
CA PRO A 132 -20.94 -18.84 5.16
C PRO A 132 -21.51 -19.15 3.77
N PRO A 133 -22.17 -20.30 3.58
CA PRO A 133 -22.85 -20.63 2.32
C PRO A 133 -23.86 -19.55 1.91
N GLY A 134 -23.87 -19.20 0.62
CA GLY A 134 -24.80 -18.22 0.06
C GLY A 134 -24.31 -16.77 0.09
N VAL A 135 -23.17 -16.49 0.73
CA VAL A 135 -22.47 -15.21 0.62
C VAL A 135 -21.48 -15.27 -0.54
N ARG A 136 -21.42 -14.20 -1.32
CA ARG A 136 -20.49 -14.08 -2.45
C ARG A 136 -19.05 -13.99 -1.94
N VAL A 137 -18.16 -14.78 -2.54
CA VAL A 137 -16.72 -14.73 -2.31
C VAL A 137 -16.06 -14.21 -3.58
N PRO A 138 -15.19 -13.19 -3.51
CA PRO A 138 -14.43 -12.73 -4.68
C PRO A 138 -13.53 -13.84 -5.23
N CYS A 139 -13.43 -13.92 -6.54
CA CYS A 139 -12.43 -14.78 -7.18
C CYS A 139 -11.05 -14.13 -7.14
N ARG A 140 -10.01 -14.93 -7.40
CA ARG A 140 -8.62 -14.48 -7.38
C ARG A 140 -8.36 -13.26 -8.28
N ALA A 141 -8.93 -13.23 -9.48
CA ALA A 141 -8.76 -12.11 -10.41
C ALA A 141 -9.35 -10.79 -9.88
N GLU A 142 -10.42 -10.84 -9.09
CA GLU A 142 -10.98 -9.64 -8.45
C GLU A 142 -10.08 -9.14 -7.33
N ILE A 143 -9.51 -10.06 -6.54
CA ILE A 143 -8.51 -9.70 -5.53
C ILE A 143 -7.26 -9.11 -6.18
N ASP A 144 -6.79 -9.66 -7.30
CA ASP A 144 -5.65 -9.10 -8.03
C ASP A 144 -5.93 -7.69 -8.56
N ALA A 145 -7.15 -7.44 -9.05
CA ALA A 145 -7.58 -6.10 -9.47
C ALA A 145 -7.63 -5.11 -8.29
N GLU A 146 -8.22 -5.53 -7.16
CA GLU A 146 -8.23 -4.74 -5.93
C GLU A 146 -6.81 -4.48 -5.40
N MET A 147 -5.88 -5.45 -5.50
CA MET A 147 -4.47 -5.29 -5.13
C MET A 147 -3.74 -4.29 -6.02
N ALA A 148 -4.04 -4.26 -7.33
CA ALA A 148 -3.49 -3.26 -8.24
C ALA A 148 -4.06 -1.86 -7.94
N ASP A 149 -5.36 -1.74 -7.72
CA ASP A 149 -6.01 -0.47 -7.36
C ASP A 149 -5.54 0.07 -5.99
N ALA A 150 -5.33 -0.82 -5.02
CA ALA A 150 -4.87 -0.46 -3.68
C ALA A 150 -3.34 -0.24 -3.59
N ALA A 151 -2.58 -0.52 -4.65
CA ALA A 151 -1.13 -0.49 -4.63
C ALA A 151 -0.55 0.86 -4.20
N ILE A 152 -1.20 1.95 -4.60
CA ILE A 152 -0.84 3.32 -4.24
C ILE A 152 -1.02 3.55 -2.73
N ASN A 153 -2.14 3.12 -2.15
CA ASN A 153 -2.35 3.16 -0.69
C ASN A 153 -1.29 2.32 0.03
N GLY A 154 -0.98 1.13 -0.51
CA GLY A 154 0.01 0.23 0.05
C GLY A 154 1.39 0.88 0.17
N ILE A 155 1.91 1.47 -0.92
CA ILE A 155 3.18 2.21 -0.85
C ILE A 155 3.07 3.46 -0.02
N ALA A 156 1.91 4.13 -0.05
CA ALA A 156 1.73 5.35 0.70
C ALA A 156 1.87 5.11 2.20
N LYS A 157 1.17 4.09 2.68
CA LYS A 157 1.23 3.66 4.08
C LYS A 157 2.59 3.11 4.44
N ALA A 158 3.21 2.27 3.59
CA ALA A 158 4.55 1.76 3.84
C ALA A 158 5.61 2.88 3.94
N SER A 159 5.49 3.94 3.13
CA SER A 159 6.41 5.09 3.14
C SER A 159 6.42 5.84 4.47
N PHE A 160 5.33 5.76 5.25
CA PHE A 160 5.24 6.34 6.58
C PHE A 160 5.50 5.32 7.69
N ALA A 161 4.73 4.24 7.72
CA ALA A 161 4.70 3.32 8.85
C ALA A 161 5.98 2.47 8.95
N LEU A 162 6.52 2.00 7.83
CA LEU A 162 7.68 1.09 7.85
C LEU A 162 8.94 1.76 8.45
N PRO A 163 9.30 3.01 8.13
CA PRO A 163 10.37 3.73 8.82
C PRO A 163 10.20 3.80 10.35
N PHE A 164 8.98 3.97 10.85
CA PHE A 164 8.71 3.95 12.30
C PHE A 164 8.91 2.56 12.91
N MET A 165 8.46 1.52 12.23
CA MET A 165 8.64 0.13 12.69
C MET A 165 10.11 -0.27 12.73
N LEU A 166 10.90 0.24 11.78
CA LEU A 166 12.34 -0.02 11.68
C LEU A 166 13.21 0.98 12.45
N ARG A 167 12.60 1.89 13.22
CA ARG A 167 13.36 2.93 13.94
C ARG A 167 14.31 2.31 14.95
N ASP A 168 15.53 2.82 14.96
CA ASP A 168 16.41 2.62 16.10
C ASP A 168 16.01 3.57 17.24
N ARG A 169 16.09 3.10 18.48
CA ARG A 169 15.85 3.92 19.67
C ARG A 169 17.18 4.54 20.09
N SER A 170 17.53 5.67 19.46
CA SER A 170 18.77 6.40 19.73
C SER A 170 18.51 7.86 20.12
N ASP A 171 19.39 8.42 20.96
CA ASP A 171 19.30 9.82 21.43
C ASP A 171 19.27 10.84 20.28
N THR A 172 19.88 10.51 19.14
CA THR A 172 19.89 11.38 17.95
C THR A 172 18.50 11.49 17.33
N LEU A 173 17.74 10.39 17.28
CA LEU A 173 16.38 10.39 16.75
C LEU A 173 15.44 11.18 17.69
N ASP A 174 15.61 11.02 19.01
CA ASP A 174 14.82 11.73 20.02
C ASP A 174 15.03 13.25 19.91
N SER A 175 16.27 13.70 19.68
CA SER A 175 16.57 15.12 19.45
C SER A 175 15.90 15.66 18.18
N LEU A 176 15.84 14.87 17.10
CA LEU A 176 15.17 15.28 15.86
C LEU A 176 13.64 15.35 16.03
N ALA A 177 13.05 14.47 16.83
CA ALA A 177 11.61 14.47 17.11
C ALA A 177 11.14 15.77 17.79
N THR A 178 12.03 16.43 18.54
CA THR A 178 11.76 17.72 19.20
C THR A 178 12.19 18.95 18.39
N SER A 179 12.68 18.76 17.16
CA SER A 179 13.14 19.87 16.32
C SER A 179 11.99 20.59 15.63
N ASP A 180 12.20 21.87 15.28
CA ASP A 180 11.21 22.68 14.56
C ASP A 180 11.02 22.26 13.08
N ASP A 181 11.87 21.35 12.57
CA ASP A 181 11.76 20.78 11.23
C ASP A 181 11.44 19.27 11.30
N PRO A 182 10.15 18.89 11.31
CA PRO A 182 9.75 17.49 11.42
C PRO A 182 10.24 16.64 10.24
N MET A 183 10.54 17.24 9.08
CA MET A 183 11.00 16.52 7.89
C MET A 183 12.27 15.73 8.15
N HIS A 184 13.22 16.34 8.88
CA HIS A 184 14.51 15.75 9.15
C HIS A 184 14.38 14.49 10.03
N TYR A 185 13.43 14.49 10.96
CA TYR A 185 13.08 13.33 11.77
C TYR A 185 12.53 12.19 10.90
N PHE A 186 11.53 12.46 10.06
CA PHE A 186 10.91 11.40 9.25
C PHE A 186 11.86 10.80 8.20
N LEU A 187 12.74 11.61 7.61
CA LEU A 187 13.76 11.09 6.69
C LEU A 187 14.85 10.28 7.41
N ALA A 188 15.13 10.59 8.68
CA ALA A 188 16.06 9.82 9.50
C ALA A 188 15.47 8.49 10.01
N LEU A 189 14.13 8.39 10.16
CA LEU A 189 13.47 7.18 10.63
C LEU A 189 13.87 5.95 9.81
N GLY A 190 14.16 4.88 10.55
CA GLY A 190 14.60 3.58 10.03
C GLY A 190 15.90 3.60 9.21
N GLY A 191 16.55 4.77 9.06
CA GLY A 191 17.84 4.94 8.42
C GLY A 191 17.96 4.30 7.02
N ASP A 192 19.12 3.69 6.78
CA ASP A 192 19.42 3.06 5.49
C ASP A 192 18.50 1.86 5.21
N MET A 193 18.21 1.06 6.25
CA MET A 193 17.40 -0.14 6.14
C MET A 193 15.96 0.17 5.68
N ALA A 194 15.31 1.20 6.24
CA ALA A 194 14.00 1.62 5.76
C ALA A 194 14.04 2.13 4.31
N THR A 195 15.12 2.83 3.93
CA THR A 195 15.31 3.29 2.55
C THR A 195 15.41 2.13 1.58
N GLU A 196 16.17 1.08 1.92
CA GLU A 196 16.27 -0.13 1.11
C GLU A 196 14.94 -0.88 1.02
N CYS A 197 14.23 -1.07 2.14
CA CYS A 197 12.93 -1.73 2.10
C CYS A 197 11.91 -0.98 1.23
N LEU A 198 11.91 0.36 1.25
CA LEU A 198 11.07 1.16 0.37
C LEU A 198 11.49 1.03 -1.09
N ALA A 199 12.80 0.95 -1.39
CA ALA A 199 13.29 0.69 -2.74
C ALA A 199 12.78 -0.66 -3.27
N ASP A 200 12.80 -1.70 -2.43
CA ASP A 200 12.32 -3.03 -2.79
C ASP A 200 10.79 -3.08 -2.97
N ILE A 201 10.04 -2.20 -2.30
CA ILE A 201 8.59 -2.06 -2.52
C ILE A 201 8.32 -1.34 -3.85
N VAL A 202 9.01 -0.23 -4.11
CA VAL A 202 8.93 0.49 -5.40
C VAL A 202 9.26 -0.44 -6.56
N MET A 203 10.31 -1.24 -6.41
CA MET A 203 10.73 -2.20 -7.43
C MET A 203 9.64 -3.25 -7.68
N HIS A 204 9.10 -3.84 -6.62
CA HIS A 204 8.03 -4.83 -6.73
C HIS A 204 6.78 -4.27 -7.42
N LEU A 205 6.38 -3.04 -7.08
CA LEU A 205 5.24 -2.37 -7.71
C LEU A 205 5.44 -2.10 -9.19
N ALA A 206 6.67 -1.71 -9.57
CA ALA A 206 7.02 -1.53 -10.97
C ALA A 206 7.00 -2.87 -11.72
N ASP A 207 7.61 -3.92 -11.16
CA ASP A 207 7.66 -5.23 -11.81
C ASP A 207 6.28 -5.90 -11.95
N MET A 208 5.36 -5.65 -11.00
CA MET A 208 3.98 -6.14 -11.07
C MET A 208 3.06 -5.31 -11.98
N GLY A 209 3.50 -4.14 -12.46
CA GLY A 209 2.69 -3.24 -13.28
C GLY A 209 1.51 -2.59 -12.54
N TYR A 210 1.46 -2.65 -11.21
CA TYR A 210 0.33 -2.17 -10.40
C TYR A 210 0.06 -0.67 -10.53
N THR A 211 1.03 0.09 -11.03
CA THR A 211 0.81 1.51 -11.31
C THR A 211 -0.18 1.73 -12.44
N ASP A 212 -0.54 0.71 -13.25
CA ASP A 212 -1.43 0.89 -14.40
C ASP A 212 -2.90 1.14 -14.02
N ALA A 213 -3.33 0.65 -12.85
CA ALA A 213 -4.67 0.78 -12.30
C ALA A 213 -5.15 2.24 -12.23
N GLY A 214 -6.43 2.48 -12.54
CA GLY A 214 -7.07 3.81 -12.54
C GLY A 214 -7.26 4.50 -13.91
N ARG A 215 -6.86 3.91 -15.04
CA ARG A 215 -7.08 4.49 -16.38
C ARG A 215 -8.44 4.17 -17.01
N ASP A 216 -9.07 3.05 -16.66
CA ASP A 216 -10.27 2.58 -17.39
C ASP A 216 -11.59 3.13 -16.81
N GLY A 217 -11.54 4.00 -15.80
CA GLY A 217 -12.73 4.57 -15.15
C GLY A 217 -13.08 6.01 -15.54
N HIS A 218 -12.27 6.69 -16.37
CA HIS A 218 -12.39 8.15 -16.54
C HIS A 218 -12.45 8.68 -17.97
N SER A 219 -12.51 7.84 -19.00
CA SER A 219 -12.65 8.31 -20.39
C SER A 219 -14.07 8.34 -20.95
N ASP A 220 -15.05 7.66 -20.34
CA ASP A 220 -16.31 7.34 -21.06
C ASP A 220 -17.58 7.99 -20.48
N LEU A 221 -17.49 8.86 -19.47
CA LEU A 221 -18.66 9.49 -18.85
C LEU A 221 -18.77 11.01 -19.04
N ALA A 222 -17.83 11.66 -19.73
CA ALA A 222 -17.82 13.11 -19.89
C ALA A 222 -18.49 13.64 -21.17
N ASP A 223 -18.95 12.77 -22.10
CA ASP A 223 -19.38 13.22 -23.44
C ASP A 223 -20.85 12.91 -23.79
N ASN A 224 -21.73 12.73 -22.79
CA ASN A 224 -23.13 12.40 -23.07
C ASN A 224 -24.18 13.13 -22.21
N THR A 225 -23.89 14.36 -21.82
CA THR A 225 -24.91 15.27 -21.27
C THR A 225 -24.83 16.64 -21.93
N ASP A 226 -24.93 16.69 -23.26
CA ASP A 226 -25.22 17.96 -23.95
C ASP A 226 -25.97 17.73 -25.27
N SER A 227 -27.10 17.03 -25.21
CA SER A 227 -28.15 17.13 -26.24
C SER A 227 -29.41 16.45 -25.74
N LYS A 228 -30.35 17.22 -25.19
CA LYS A 228 -31.82 17.04 -25.31
C LYS A 228 -32.56 17.91 -24.31
N TYR A 229 -32.56 19.22 -24.51
CA TYR A 229 -33.74 20.06 -24.22
C TYR A 229 -33.73 21.26 -25.18
N GLY A 230 -34.08 20.97 -26.43
CA GLY A 230 -34.45 21.95 -27.43
C GLY A 230 -35.93 21.77 -27.79
N SER A 231 -36.75 22.70 -27.30
CA SER A 231 -37.89 23.33 -27.98
C SER A 231 -38.96 22.46 -28.67
N SER A 232 -40.15 22.42 -28.07
CA SER A 232 -41.50 22.39 -28.69
C SER A 232 -42.49 22.36 -27.51
N THR A 233 -43.41 23.27 -27.24
CA THR A 233 -44.12 24.36 -27.95
C THR A 233 -44.67 25.30 -26.90
#